data_AF-A0A5J4PX97-F1
#
_entry.id   AF-A0A5J4PX97-F1
#
_cell.length_a   1.000
_cell.length_b   1.000
_cell.length_c   1.000
_cell.angle_alpha   90.00
_cell.angle_beta   90.00
_cell.angle_gamma   90.00
#
_symmetry.space_group_name_H-M   'P 1'
#
loop_
_entity.id
_entity.type
_entity.pdbx_description
1 polymer ?
#
loop_
_entity_poly.entity_id
_entity_poly.type
_entity_poly.pdbx_seq_one_letter_code
_entity_poly.pdbx_strand_id
1 'polypeptide(L)'
;MARIQPDDIESFSILKDAAATVLYGARGANGIIMVVTKGGREGPAKLSARVDYNIATPTQMNKTVDGVTYMKMYNEARISRDPILGAYYSEQKIQSTAQGLNPMIYPNVDWYDQLFRKSTYNTKANVNVSGGGQVATYYVAGGFDHETGLLKVDSRNNFNSNIDIKRYHIRSNVMFKLTSTTMLDTRIQGRFERYTGPYESTKNIFGMVMNSNPVDFPAVYDPDPAHEYVQNILFGSTFVSGSTKGNPYASMIRGYEDRNESTMTAMATLSQDLKFITQGLKFMAKISTNIWSKYSSRRTYEPFFYDLESYNQITGEYTLFDMNLLNGRAYLGDVEPGRDANGTTYFEARLNWDRQFGKHNIGLMTVGMMQ
;
A
#
# COMPACT_ATOMS: atom_id res chain seq x y z
N MET A 1 -5.06 -9.84 -9.15
CA MET A 1 -5.83 -10.74 -8.26
C MET A 1 -5.83 -10.29 -6.79
N ALA A 2 -4.82 -9.56 -6.30
CA ALA A 2 -4.75 -9.04 -4.92
C ALA A 2 -5.81 -7.95 -4.54
N ARG A 3 -6.90 -7.83 -5.31
CA ARG A 3 -7.89 -6.74 -5.17
C ARG A 3 -9.35 -7.24 -5.14
N ILE A 4 -9.57 -8.56 -5.00
CA ILE A 4 -10.90 -9.18 -4.82
C ILE A 4 -11.02 -9.64 -3.37
N GLN A 5 -12.16 -9.38 -2.73
CA GLN A 5 -12.41 -9.84 -1.35
C GLN A 5 -12.54 -11.38 -1.32
N PRO A 6 -11.73 -12.10 -0.53
CA PRO A 6 -11.81 -13.56 -0.47
C PRO A 6 -13.17 -14.08 -0.01
N ASP A 7 -13.87 -13.35 0.86
CA ASP A 7 -15.21 -13.71 1.35
C ASP A 7 -16.26 -13.78 0.23
N ASP A 8 -16.01 -13.16 -0.93
CA ASP A 8 -16.90 -13.20 -2.10
C ASP A 8 -16.61 -14.37 -3.06
N ILE A 9 -15.53 -15.13 -2.84
CA ILE A 9 -15.11 -16.21 -3.74
C ILE A 9 -15.92 -17.48 -3.42
N GLU A 10 -16.52 -18.08 -4.44
CA GLU A 10 -17.18 -19.38 -4.36
C GLU A 10 -16.19 -20.51 -4.69
N SER A 11 -15.40 -20.34 -5.75
CA SER A 11 -14.41 -21.34 -6.14
C SER A 11 -13.26 -20.77 -6.97
N PHE A 12 -12.15 -21.52 -6.99
CA PHE A 12 -10.99 -21.28 -7.85
C PHE A 12 -10.67 -22.56 -8.62
N SER A 13 -10.36 -22.42 -9.90
CA SER A 13 -9.93 -23.54 -10.77
C SER A 13 -8.69 -23.13 -11.55
N ILE A 14 -7.73 -24.04 -11.69
CA ILE A 14 -6.50 -23.81 -12.43
C ILE A 14 -6.49 -24.69 -13.68
N LEU A 15 -6.58 -24.07 -14.86
CA LEU A 15 -6.52 -24.74 -16.16
C LEU A 15 -5.08 -24.67 -16.65
N LYS A 16 -4.37 -25.80 -16.58
CA LYS A 16 -2.95 -25.89 -16.99
C LYS A 16 -2.76 -26.49 -18.38
N ASP A 17 -3.66 -27.37 -18.79
CA ASP A 17 -3.51 -28.14 -20.02
C ASP A 17 -3.99 -27.33 -21.23
N ALA A 18 -3.26 -27.47 -22.34
CA ALA A 18 -3.55 -26.75 -23.59
C ALA A 18 -5.00 -26.98 -24.07
N ALA A 19 -5.53 -28.20 -23.96
CA ALA A 19 -6.91 -28.50 -24.36
C ALA A 19 -7.96 -27.73 -23.53
N ALA A 20 -7.67 -27.42 -22.26
CA ALA A 20 -8.55 -26.66 -21.38
C ALA A 20 -8.44 -25.14 -21.59
N THR A 21 -7.31 -24.64 -22.08
CA THR A 21 -7.07 -23.21 -22.27
C THR A 21 -7.39 -22.70 -23.68
N VAL A 22 -7.45 -23.58 -24.69
CA VAL A 22 -7.79 -23.26 -26.09
C VAL A 22 -9.09 -22.45 -26.22
N LEU A 23 -10.08 -22.71 -25.35
CA LEU A 23 -11.37 -22.02 -25.36
C LEU A 23 -11.30 -20.52 -24.97
N TYR A 24 -10.17 -20.08 -24.43
CA TYR A 24 -9.93 -18.70 -23.98
C TYR A 24 -8.88 -17.99 -24.85
N GLY A 25 -8.44 -18.63 -25.94
CA GLY A 25 -7.55 -18.04 -26.95
C GLY A 25 -6.06 -18.01 -26.58
N ALA A 26 -5.26 -17.37 -27.43
CA ALA A 26 -3.80 -17.37 -27.34
C ALA A 26 -3.23 -16.82 -26.01
N ARG A 27 -3.99 -15.94 -25.32
CA ARG A 27 -3.59 -15.40 -24.02
C ARG A 27 -3.69 -16.41 -22.87
N GLY A 28 -4.35 -17.56 -23.09
CA GLY A 28 -4.40 -18.68 -22.15
C GLY A 28 -3.19 -19.62 -22.21
N ALA A 29 -2.19 -19.35 -23.06
CA ALA A 29 -1.03 -20.23 -23.26
C ALA A 29 -0.20 -20.46 -21.98
N ASN A 30 -0.21 -19.49 -21.05
CA ASN A 30 0.49 -19.60 -19.76
C ASN A 30 -0.35 -20.24 -18.64
N GLY A 31 -1.52 -20.83 -18.98
CA GLY A 31 -2.49 -21.33 -18.02
C GLY A 31 -3.47 -20.26 -17.55
N ILE A 32 -4.62 -20.68 -17.02
CA ILE A 32 -5.72 -19.80 -16.61
C ILE A 32 -6.13 -20.13 -15.18
N ILE A 33 -6.26 -19.08 -14.35
CA ILE A 33 -6.89 -19.18 -13.04
C ILE A 33 -8.31 -18.63 -13.17
N MET A 34 -9.29 -19.51 -13.13
CA MET A 34 -10.70 -19.16 -13.15
C MET A 34 -11.19 -18.95 -11.72
N VAL A 35 -11.74 -17.77 -11.46
CA VAL A 35 -12.34 -17.43 -10.16
C VAL A 35 -13.83 -17.25 -10.36
N VAL A 36 -14.63 -17.98 -9.58
CA VAL A 36 -16.08 -17.85 -9.55
C VAL A 36 -16.46 -17.17 -8.24
N THR A 37 -17.19 -16.07 -8.34
CA THR A 37 -17.73 -15.32 -7.18
C THR A 37 -19.11 -15.86 -6.81
N LYS A 38 -19.45 -15.78 -5.52
CA LYS A 38 -20.75 -16.18 -4.99
C LYS A 38 -21.90 -15.51 -5.72
N GLY A 39 -22.90 -16.31 -6.08
CA GLY A 39 -24.15 -15.87 -6.67
C GLY A 39 -25.32 -15.98 -5.69
N GLY A 40 -26.47 -15.42 -6.08
CA GLY A 40 -27.72 -15.64 -5.36
C GLY A 40 -28.22 -17.08 -5.48
N ARG A 41 -29.03 -17.50 -4.52
CA ARG A 41 -29.70 -18.81 -4.52
C ARG A 41 -31.17 -18.59 -4.19
N GLU A 42 -32.05 -19.40 -4.78
CA GLU A 42 -33.47 -19.36 -4.44
C GLU A 42 -33.67 -19.74 -2.96
N GLY A 43 -34.56 -19.02 -2.29
CA GLY A 43 -34.84 -19.21 -0.88
C GLY A 43 -34.81 -17.90 -0.09
N PRO A 44 -35.01 -18.00 1.25
CA PRO A 44 -35.02 -16.84 2.12
C PRO A 44 -33.67 -16.13 2.11
N ALA A 45 -33.70 -14.82 2.37
CA ALA A 45 -32.48 -14.03 2.48
C ALA A 45 -31.59 -14.55 3.61
N LYS A 46 -30.32 -14.80 3.30
CA LYS A 46 -29.27 -15.16 4.24
C LYS A 46 -28.31 -14.00 4.36
N LEU A 47 -28.19 -13.47 5.57
CA LEU A 47 -27.25 -12.43 5.95
C LEU A 47 -26.03 -13.08 6.62
N SER A 48 -24.85 -12.64 6.24
CA SER A 48 -23.60 -12.98 6.92
C SER A 48 -22.84 -11.68 7.19
N ALA A 49 -22.32 -11.54 8.40
CA ALA A 49 -21.45 -10.43 8.79
C ALA A 49 -20.20 -10.98 9.47
N ARG A 50 -19.06 -10.36 9.18
CA ARG A 50 -17.76 -10.71 9.76
C ARG A 50 -17.00 -9.43 10.05
N VAL A 51 -16.38 -9.36 11.22
CA VAL A 51 -15.45 -8.30 11.59
C VAL A 51 -14.19 -8.93 12.14
N ASP A 52 -13.05 -8.56 11.57
CA ASP A 52 -11.72 -8.97 12.02
C ASP A 52 -10.95 -7.75 12.51
N TYR A 53 -10.34 -7.88 13.68
CA TYR A 53 -9.39 -6.91 14.22
C TYR A 53 -8.02 -7.57 14.35
N ASN A 54 -7.02 -6.99 13.70
CA ASN A 54 -5.70 -7.59 13.54
C ASN A 54 -4.63 -6.65 14.10
N ILE A 55 -3.73 -7.19 14.91
CA ILE A 55 -2.52 -6.51 15.35
C ILE A 55 -1.36 -7.07 14.55
N ALA A 56 -0.69 -6.23 13.76
CA ALA A 56 0.43 -6.64 12.93
C ALA A 56 1.75 -6.10 13.48
N THR A 57 2.75 -6.97 13.61
CA THR A 57 4.09 -6.68 14.13
C THR A 57 5.13 -7.30 13.19
N PRO A 58 6.24 -6.61 12.86
CA PRO A 58 7.33 -7.21 12.09
C PRO A 58 7.93 -8.43 12.80
N THR A 59 8.06 -9.56 12.10
CA THR A 59 8.58 -10.81 12.67
C THR A 59 10.10 -10.92 12.64
N GLN A 60 10.75 -10.28 11.68
CA GLN A 60 12.20 -10.25 11.53
C GLN A 60 12.64 -8.85 11.14
N MET A 61 13.60 -8.32 11.89
CA MET A 61 14.22 -7.02 11.66
C MET A 61 15.72 -7.17 11.75
N ASN A 62 16.46 -6.50 10.86
CA ASN A 62 17.91 -6.40 10.98
C ASN A 62 18.22 -5.62 12.24
N LYS A 63 19.01 -6.21 13.15
CA LYS A 63 19.50 -5.51 14.32
C LYS A 63 20.66 -4.62 13.91
N THR A 64 20.54 -3.33 14.17
CA THR A 64 21.66 -2.39 14.11
C THR A 64 22.42 -2.44 15.44
N VAL A 65 23.69 -2.08 15.40
CA VAL A 65 24.47 -1.84 16.62
C VAL A 65 24.10 -0.49 17.21
N ASP A 66 24.26 -0.32 18.52
CA ASP A 66 24.13 0.98 19.18
C ASP A 66 25.30 1.91 18.79
N GLY A 67 25.16 3.20 19.08
CA GLY A 67 26.14 4.22 18.74
C GLY A 67 27.53 4.03 19.38
N VAL A 68 27.61 3.50 20.61
CA VAL A 68 28.89 3.26 21.28
C VAL A 68 29.64 2.13 20.58
N THR A 69 28.93 1.02 20.31
CA THR A 69 29.48 -0.10 19.55
C THR A 69 29.88 0.33 18.14
N TYR A 70 29.06 1.14 17.46
CA TYR A 70 29.37 1.71 16.16
C TYR A 70 30.69 2.49 16.16
N MET A 71 30.88 3.42 17.10
CA MET A 71 32.09 4.24 17.18
C MET A 71 33.35 3.40 17.44
N LYS A 72 33.26 2.41 18.32
CA LYS A 72 34.37 1.48 18.62
C LYS A 72 34.76 0.66 17.39
N MET A 73 33.77 0.05 16.73
CA MET A 73 34.00 -0.74 15.51
C MET A 73 34.54 0.12 14.37
N TYR A 74 34.07 1.37 14.22
CA TYR A 74 34.57 2.29 13.21
C TYR A 74 36.04 2.64 13.45
N ASN A 75 36.41 2.96 14.70
CA ASN A 75 37.81 3.20 15.07
C ASN A 75 38.69 1.98 14.82
N GLU A 76 38.24 0.78 15.21
CA GLU A 76 38.95 -0.48 14.97
C GLU A 76 39.16 -0.72 13.46
N ALA A 77 38.12 -0.54 12.64
CA ALA A 77 38.19 -0.71 11.20
C ALA A 77 39.13 0.31 10.53
N ARG A 78 39.14 1.56 11.01
CA ARG A 78 40.01 2.62 10.49
C ARG A 78 41.48 2.36 10.82
N ILE A 79 41.77 2.05 12.08
CA ILE A 79 43.14 1.78 12.56
C ILE A 79 43.71 0.50 11.93
N SER A 80 42.89 -0.54 11.78
CA SER A 80 43.32 -1.79 11.12
C SER A 80 43.61 -1.61 9.63
N ARG A 81 42.89 -0.70 8.96
CA ARG A 81 43.13 -0.36 7.55
C ARG A 81 44.35 0.55 7.36
N ASP A 82 44.49 1.58 8.20
CA ASP A 82 45.61 2.51 8.17
C ASP A 82 45.91 3.02 9.60
N PRO A 83 46.94 2.49 10.26
CA PRO A 83 47.31 2.89 11.62
C PRO A 83 47.69 4.38 11.75
N ILE A 84 48.10 5.03 10.66
CA ILE A 84 48.57 6.43 10.69
C ILE A 84 47.39 7.39 10.84
N LEU A 85 46.21 7.02 10.35
CA LEU A 85 45.01 7.86 10.41
C LEU A 85 44.43 8.03 11.81
N GLY A 86 44.85 7.19 12.77
CA GLY A 86 44.35 7.18 14.15
C GLY A 86 42.85 6.91 14.28
N ALA A 87 42.35 7.05 15.51
CA ALA A 87 40.92 6.96 15.80
C ALA A 87 40.16 8.14 15.18
N TYR A 88 38.99 7.86 14.60
CA TYR A 88 38.11 8.91 14.07
C TYR A 88 37.26 9.52 15.18
N TYR A 89 36.66 8.68 16.03
CA TYR A 89 35.92 9.11 17.21
C TYR A 89 36.86 9.18 18.42
N SER A 90 36.83 10.30 19.15
CA SER A 90 37.61 10.44 20.38
C SER A 90 37.05 9.55 21.50
N GLU A 91 37.91 9.08 22.40
CA GLU A 91 37.47 8.29 23.55
C GLU A 91 36.49 9.08 24.44
N GLN A 92 36.69 10.40 24.55
CA GLN A 92 35.75 11.29 25.24
C GLN A 92 34.34 11.21 24.63
N LYS A 93 34.19 11.29 23.30
CA LYS A 93 32.88 11.19 22.64
C LYS A 93 32.25 9.81 22.92
N ILE A 94 33.03 8.74 22.84
CA ILE A 94 32.55 7.38 23.11
C ILE A 94 32.02 7.26 24.55
N GLN A 95 32.78 7.74 25.54
CA GLN A 95 32.39 7.69 26.95
C GLN A 95 31.20 8.59 27.25
N SER A 96 31.16 9.81 26.72
CA SER A 96 30.03 10.73 26.91
C SER A 96 28.74 10.17 26.32
N THR A 97 28.78 9.60 25.11
CA THR A 97 27.61 8.91 24.51
C THR A 97 27.20 7.69 25.34
N ALA A 98 28.16 6.90 25.83
CA ALA A 98 27.86 5.73 26.67
C ALA A 98 27.22 6.11 28.01
N GLN A 99 27.60 7.25 28.57
CA GLN A 99 27.04 7.81 29.81
C GLN A 99 25.73 8.58 29.59
N GLY A 100 25.33 8.81 28.32
CA GLY A 100 24.15 9.60 27.98
C GLY A 100 24.28 11.09 28.34
N LEU A 101 25.51 11.61 28.42
CA LEU A 101 25.75 13.03 28.71
C LEU A 101 25.25 13.87 27.53
N ASN A 102 24.43 14.88 27.78
CA ASN A 102 23.88 15.83 26.80
C ASN A 102 23.59 15.19 25.41
N PRO A 103 22.42 14.56 25.23
CA PRO A 103 22.06 13.85 23.99
C PRO A 103 22.06 14.71 22.72
N MET A 104 22.03 16.04 22.85
CA MET A 104 22.16 16.97 21.71
C MET A 104 23.57 16.97 21.14
N ILE A 105 24.59 16.74 21.98
CA ILE A 105 26.00 16.74 21.61
C ILE A 105 26.54 15.33 21.37
N TYR A 106 26.11 14.38 22.21
CA TYR A 106 26.55 13.00 22.19
C TYR A 106 25.38 12.05 21.92
N PRO A 107 24.71 12.19 20.75
CA PRO A 107 23.52 11.41 20.44
C PRO A 107 23.84 9.91 20.33
N ASN A 108 22.85 9.08 20.67
CA ASN A 108 22.81 7.66 20.41
C ASN A 108 21.42 7.30 19.85
N VAL A 109 21.18 7.67 18.59
CA VAL A 109 19.85 7.59 17.98
C VAL A 109 19.60 6.19 17.44
N ASP A 110 18.61 5.50 18.01
CA ASP A 110 17.97 4.36 17.34
C ASP A 110 16.99 4.91 16.29
N TRP A 111 17.46 5.06 15.06
CA TRP A 111 16.64 5.59 13.96
C TRP A 111 15.42 4.71 13.65
N TYR A 112 15.46 3.41 13.96
CA TYR A 112 14.29 2.56 13.74
C TYR A 112 13.22 2.86 14.79
N ASP A 113 13.58 2.83 16.08
CA ASP A 113 12.62 3.16 17.14
C ASP A 113 12.15 4.62 17.02
N GLN A 114 13.00 5.54 16.56
CA GLN A 114 12.62 6.94 16.37
C GLN A 114 11.53 7.14 15.31
N LEU A 115 11.53 6.34 14.23
CA LEU A 115 10.63 6.53 13.09
C LEU A 115 9.43 5.57 13.09
N PHE A 116 9.58 4.38 13.66
CA PHE A 116 8.58 3.31 13.55
C PHE A 116 7.97 2.95 14.90
N ARG A 117 6.67 2.64 14.88
CA ARG A 117 5.94 1.96 15.95
C ARG A 117 6.23 0.47 15.88
N LYS A 118 6.09 -0.22 17.01
CA LYS A 118 6.33 -1.66 17.11
C LYS A 118 5.22 -2.50 16.46
N SER A 119 3.99 -1.99 16.46
CA SER A 119 2.82 -2.69 15.94
C SER A 119 1.83 -1.73 15.29
N THR A 120 0.98 -2.26 14.43
CA THR A 120 -0.13 -1.55 13.78
C THR A 120 -1.45 -2.31 13.95
N TYR A 121 -2.56 -1.61 13.75
CA TYR A 121 -3.91 -2.14 13.88
C TYR A 121 -4.62 -2.09 12.54
N ASN A 122 -5.20 -3.22 12.13
CA ASN A 122 -5.94 -3.34 10.88
C ASN A 122 -7.31 -3.93 11.17
N THR A 123 -8.36 -3.28 10.65
CA THR A 123 -9.74 -3.72 10.81
C THR A 123 -10.31 -4.11 9.45
N LYS A 124 -11.03 -5.22 9.40
CA LYS A 124 -11.80 -5.62 8.22
C LYS A 124 -13.23 -5.91 8.64
N ALA A 125 -14.18 -5.43 7.88
CA ALA A 125 -15.60 -5.69 8.08
C ALA A 125 -16.22 -6.09 6.75
N ASN A 126 -16.92 -7.21 6.72
CA ASN A 126 -17.61 -7.70 5.53
C ASN A 126 -19.04 -8.05 5.90
N VAL A 127 -19.98 -7.59 5.09
CA VAL A 127 -21.40 -7.91 5.21
C VAL A 127 -21.89 -8.34 3.84
N ASN A 128 -22.57 -9.49 3.78
CA ASN A 128 -23.17 -9.97 2.55
C ASN A 128 -24.58 -10.51 2.79
N VAL A 129 -25.42 -10.34 1.78
CA VAL A 129 -26.79 -10.84 1.72
C VAL A 129 -26.95 -11.62 0.43
N SER A 130 -27.49 -12.83 0.55
CA SER A 130 -27.81 -13.67 -0.60
C SER A 130 -29.22 -14.23 -0.47
N GLY A 131 -29.91 -14.38 -1.59
CA GLY A 131 -31.27 -14.92 -1.61
C GLY A 131 -31.91 -14.76 -2.98
N GLY A 132 -33.20 -15.05 -3.07
CA GLY A 132 -33.91 -14.89 -4.32
C GLY A 132 -35.19 -15.69 -4.42
N GLY A 133 -36.00 -15.34 -5.40
CA GLY A 133 -37.18 -16.09 -5.81
C GLY A 133 -37.03 -16.62 -7.24
N GLN A 134 -38.14 -17.12 -7.78
CA GLN A 134 -38.18 -17.69 -9.13
C GLN A 134 -37.91 -16.68 -10.25
N VAL A 135 -38.09 -15.37 -9.99
CA VAL A 135 -37.84 -14.31 -10.99
C VAL A 135 -36.42 -13.79 -10.93
N ALA A 136 -35.82 -13.69 -9.74
CA ALA A 136 -34.49 -13.15 -9.57
C ALA A 136 -33.79 -13.72 -8.33
N THR A 137 -32.50 -14.01 -8.50
CA THR A 137 -31.59 -14.37 -7.39
C THR A 137 -30.47 -13.35 -7.30
N TYR A 138 -30.11 -12.95 -6.08
CA TYR A 138 -29.14 -11.89 -5.83
C TYR A 138 -28.10 -12.28 -4.78
N TYR A 139 -26.91 -11.71 -4.93
CA TYR A 139 -25.86 -11.66 -3.92
C TYR A 139 -25.34 -10.23 -3.89
N VAL A 140 -25.44 -9.57 -2.74
CA VAL A 140 -24.93 -8.22 -2.52
C VAL A 140 -23.97 -8.27 -1.35
N ALA A 141 -22.78 -7.70 -1.52
CA ALA A 141 -21.78 -7.61 -0.47
C ALA A 141 -21.17 -6.21 -0.38
N GLY A 142 -20.93 -5.80 0.85
CA GLY A 142 -20.17 -4.61 1.20
C GLY A 142 -19.01 -5.00 2.10
N GLY A 143 -17.85 -4.40 1.83
CA GLY A 143 -16.63 -4.62 2.60
C GLY A 143 -15.96 -3.30 2.94
N PHE A 144 -15.32 -3.26 4.11
CA PHE A 144 -14.48 -2.16 4.57
C PHE A 144 -13.18 -2.72 5.13
N ASP A 145 -12.05 -2.26 4.59
CA ASP A 145 -10.74 -2.50 5.17
C ASP A 145 -10.14 -1.17 5.63
N HIS A 146 -9.59 -1.15 6.85
CA HIS A 146 -8.76 -0.07 7.35
C HIS A 146 -7.42 -0.63 7.78
N GLU A 147 -6.36 -0.18 7.12
CA GLU A 147 -4.98 -0.58 7.39
C GLU A 147 -4.14 0.65 7.71
N THR A 148 -3.33 0.57 8.77
CA THR A 148 -2.43 1.65 9.16
C THR A 148 -0.97 1.18 9.07
N GLY A 149 -0.06 2.11 8.78
CA GLY A 149 1.38 1.85 8.74
C GLY A 149 2.03 1.93 10.12
N LEU A 150 3.32 1.62 10.14
CA LEU A 150 4.13 1.69 11.35
C LEU A 150 4.79 3.06 11.57
N LEU A 151 4.73 4.01 10.63
CA LEU A 151 5.42 5.29 10.81
C LEU A 151 4.80 6.08 11.98
N LYS A 152 5.65 6.71 12.78
CA LYS A 152 5.22 7.66 13.79
C LYS A 152 4.76 8.96 13.11
N VAL A 153 3.73 9.58 13.69
CA VAL A 153 3.18 10.86 13.23
C VAL A 153 3.59 11.92 14.24
N ASP A 154 4.20 12.99 13.77
CA ASP A 154 4.56 14.15 14.59
C ASP A 154 3.33 15.03 14.79
N SER A 155 2.95 15.32 16.04
CA SER A 155 1.80 16.15 16.37
C SER A 155 1.98 17.63 16.03
N ARG A 156 3.22 18.08 15.76
CA ARG A 156 3.49 19.45 15.29
C ARG A 156 3.03 19.67 13.85
N ASN A 157 2.89 18.60 13.08
CA ASN A 157 2.33 18.67 11.73
C ASN A 157 0.79 18.61 11.78
N ASN A 158 0.15 19.39 10.91
CA ASN A 158 -1.31 19.35 10.71
C ASN A 158 -1.75 18.30 9.67
N PHE A 159 -0.85 17.39 9.28
CA PHE A 159 -1.10 16.32 8.31
C PHE A 159 -0.53 14.99 8.79
N ASN A 160 -1.05 13.89 8.21
CA ASN A 160 -0.63 12.54 8.56
C ASN A 160 0.53 12.07 7.67
N SER A 161 1.70 11.84 8.27
CA SER A 161 2.88 11.27 7.62
C SER A 161 2.93 9.73 7.69
N ASN A 162 1.99 9.09 8.37
CA ASN A 162 1.87 7.63 8.39
C ASN A 162 0.92 7.14 7.31
N ILE A 163 1.14 5.91 6.86
CA ILE A 163 0.25 5.23 5.93
C ILE A 163 -1.10 4.99 6.62
N ASP A 164 -2.18 5.46 5.99
CA ASP A 164 -3.57 5.20 6.33
C ASP A 164 -4.28 4.79 5.05
N ILE A 165 -4.75 3.54 4.98
CA ILE A 165 -5.43 3.00 3.81
C ILE A 165 -6.84 2.56 4.20
N LYS A 166 -7.83 3.15 3.54
CA LYS A 166 -9.24 2.78 3.68
C LYS A 166 -9.74 2.25 2.35
N ARG A 167 -10.27 1.04 2.34
CA ARG A 167 -10.81 0.39 1.13
C ARG A 167 -12.27 0.06 1.35
N TYR A 168 -13.10 0.49 0.41
CA TYR A 168 -14.50 0.10 0.34
C TYR A 168 -14.68 -0.83 -0.85
N HIS A 169 -15.29 -1.98 -0.58
CA HIS A 169 -15.61 -2.98 -1.58
C HIS A 169 -17.13 -3.07 -1.71
N ILE A 170 -17.62 -3.09 -2.94
CA ILE A 170 -19.04 -3.28 -3.24
C ILE A 170 -19.13 -4.35 -4.30
N ARG A 171 -20.00 -5.33 -4.07
CA ARG A 171 -20.32 -6.36 -5.06
C ARG A 171 -21.82 -6.51 -5.17
N SER A 172 -22.30 -6.61 -6.39
CA SER A 172 -23.68 -6.96 -6.71
C SER A 172 -23.68 -7.95 -7.85
N ASN A 173 -24.14 -9.16 -7.58
CA ASN A 173 -24.36 -10.21 -8.57
C ASN A 173 -25.85 -10.52 -8.57
N VAL A 174 -26.54 -10.22 -9.68
CA VAL A 174 -27.98 -10.44 -9.80
C VAL A 174 -28.27 -11.23 -11.07
N MET A 175 -29.00 -12.32 -10.93
CA MET A 175 -29.45 -13.14 -12.04
C MET A 175 -30.96 -13.02 -12.16
N PHE A 176 -31.41 -12.48 -13.28
CA PHE A 176 -32.81 -12.34 -13.63
C PHE A 176 -33.22 -13.49 -14.57
N LYS A 177 -34.30 -14.19 -14.22
CA LYS A 177 -34.99 -15.14 -15.10
C LYS A 177 -36.11 -14.39 -15.82
N LEU A 178 -35.76 -13.72 -16.92
CA LEU A 178 -36.67 -12.86 -17.67
C LEU A 178 -37.84 -13.65 -18.26
N THR A 179 -37.57 -14.86 -18.74
CA THR A 179 -38.57 -15.84 -19.20
C THR A 179 -38.13 -17.25 -18.81
N SER A 180 -38.93 -18.28 -19.12
CA SER A 180 -38.51 -19.69 -18.97
C SER A 180 -37.34 -20.12 -19.86
N THR A 181 -36.94 -19.26 -20.81
CA THR A 181 -35.84 -19.52 -21.76
C THR A 181 -34.75 -18.45 -21.75
N THR A 182 -34.99 -17.30 -21.10
CA THR A 182 -34.11 -16.13 -21.15
C THR A 182 -33.64 -15.77 -19.75
N MET A 183 -32.33 -15.66 -19.57
CA MET A 183 -31.70 -15.23 -18.32
C MET A 183 -30.73 -14.08 -18.56
N LEU A 184 -30.68 -13.14 -17.63
CA LEU A 184 -29.73 -12.02 -17.60
C LEU A 184 -28.94 -12.06 -16.30
N ASP A 185 -27.65 -12.35 -16.37
CA ASP A 185 -26.70 -12.30 -15.24
C ASP A 185 -25.94 -10.97 -15.27
N THR A 186 -26.17 -10.11 -14.29
CA THR A 186 -25.44 -8.86 -14.10
C THR A 186 -24.50 -8.97 -12.91
N ARG A 187 -23.24 -8.59 -13.09
CA ARG A 187 -22.21 -8.60 -12.07
C ARG A 187 -21.49 -7.29 -12.04
N ILE A 188 -21.56 -6.59 -10.92
CA ILE A 188 -20.89 -5.32 -10.69
C ILE A 188 -20.00 -5.50 -9.48
N GLN A 189 -18.73 -5.10 -9.61
CA GLN A 189 -17.81 -4.97 -8.50
C GLN A 189 -17.17 -3.58 -8.55
N GLY A 190 -17.09 -2.95 -7.39
CA GLY A 190 -16.43 -1.68 -7.18
C GLY A 190 -15.46 -1.79 -6.02
N ARG A 191 -14.27 -1.20 -6.19
CA ARG A 191 -13.29 -1.05 -5.12
C ARG A 191 -12.78 0.38 -5.12
N PHE A 192 -12.95 1.04 -3.98
CA PHE A 192 -12.58 2.43 -3.77
C PHE A 192 -11.55 2.48 -2.64
N GLU A 193 -10.34 2.89 -2.95
CA GLU A 193 -9.23 3.02 -2.01
C GLU A 193 -8.92 4.49 -1.80
N ARG A 194 -8.91 4.92 -0.55
CA ARG A 194 -8.30 6.18 -0.12
C ARG A 194 -7.03 5.85 0.64
N TYR A 195 -5.93 6.43 0.20
CA TYR A 195 -4.61 6.32 0.80
C TYR A 195 -4.16 7.72 1.22
N THR A 196 -3.66 7.83 2.44
CA THR A 196 -2.84 8.95 2.90
C THR A 196 -1.52 8.37 3.39
N GLY A 197 -0.40 9.03 3.16
CA GLY A 197 0.90 8.56 3.63
C GLY A 197 2.00 9.58 3.45
N PRO A 198 3.25 9.22 3.79
CA PRO A 198 4.39 10.13 3.66
C PRO A 198 4.65 10.50 2.19
N TYR A 199 5.17 11.70 1.96
CA TYR A 199 5.68 12.10 0.64
C TYR A 199 6.84 11.19 0.19
N GLU A 200 7.73 10.86 1.13
CA GLU A 200 8.87 9.98 0.91
C GLU A 200 8.46 8.51 0.96
N SER A 201 9.00 7.67 0.09
CA SER A 201 8.61 6.26 0.08
C SER A 201 9.10 5.54 1.33
N THR A 202 8.31 4.61 1.87
CA THR A 202 8.74 3.80 3.04
C THR A 202 10.00 2.98 2.79
N LYS A 203 10.24 2.58 1.54
CA LYS A 203 11.50 1.94 1.12
C LYS A 203 12.69 2.87 1.35
N ASN A 204 12.57 4.14 0.93
CA ASN A 204 13.62 5.12 1.11
C ASN A 204 13.80 5.48 2.58
N ILE A 205 12.71 5.69 3.33
CA ILE A 205 12.76 5.93 4.78
C ILE A 205 13.49 4.78 5.49
N PHE A 206 13.13 3.53 5.21
CA PHE A 206 13.80 2.36 5.78
C PHE A 206 15.28 2.27 5.36
N GLY A 207 15.56 2.57 4.09
CA GLY A 207 16.93 2.67 3.59
C GLY A 207 17.75 3.74 4.32
N MET A 208 17.15 4.89 4.63
CA MET A 208 17.80 5.94 5.41
C MET A 208 18.08 5.46 6.84
N VAL A 209 17.14 4.79 7.51
CA VAL A 209 17.38 4.19 8.83
C VAL A 209 18.60 3.27 8.85
N MET A 210 18.76 2.44 7.82
CA MET A 210 19.89 1.51 7.73
C MET A 210 21.23 2.19 7.39
N ASN A 211 21.20 3.37 6.79
CA ASN A 211 22.41 4.09 6.34
C ASN A 211 22.78 5.29 7.22
N SER A 212 21.88 5.73 8.10
CA SER A 212 22.09 6.86 8.98
C SER A 212 22.98 6.48 10.16
N ASN A 213 23.94 7.35 10.44
CA ASN A 213 24.82 7.20 11.57
C ASN A 213 24.05 7.48 12.88
N PRO A 214 24.13 6.61 13.90
CA PRO A 214 23.48 6.85 15.19
C PRO A 214 24.09 7.99 16.02
N VAL A 215 25.30 8.48 15.70
CA VAL A 215 26.07 9.40 16.57
C VAL A 215 26.47 10.73 15.93
N ASP A 216 25.99 11.04 14.72
CA ASP A 216 26.35 12.27 14.02
C ASP A 216 25.54 13.47 14.54
N PHE A 217 24.23 13.32 14.70
CA PHE A 217 23.31 14.37 15.15
C PHE A 217 22.03 13.77 15.75
N PRO A 218 21.32 14.47 16.65
CA PRO A 218 19.99 14.08 17.10
C PRO A 218 18.94 14.26 15.99
N ALA A 219 17.79 13.59 16.10
CA ALA A 219 16.70 13.76 15.14
C ALA A 219 16.18 15.20 15.10
N VAL A 220 16.13 15.87 16.25
CA VAL A 220 15.74 17.26 16.44
C VAL A 220 16.60 17.81 17.58
N TYR A 221 17.16 19.01 17.40
CA TYR A 221 17.83 19.75 18.45
C TYR A 221 16.84 20.47 19.35
N ASP A 222 17.18 20.61 20.63
CA ASP A 222 16.52 21.58 21.49
C ASP A 222 16.96 23.01 21.08
N PRO A 223 16.11 24.04 21.24
CA PRO A 223 16.48 25.40 20.86
C PRO A 223 17.56 25.96 21.78
N ASP A 224 18.55 26.61 21.18
CA ASP A 224 19.49 27.48 21.89
C ASP A 224 18.87 28.89 22.11
N PRO A 225 19.54 29.81 22.83
CA PRO A 225 18.99 31.16 23.05
C PRO A 225 18.70 31.96 21.77
N ALA A 226 19.40 31.68 20.66
CA ALA A 226 19.16 32.36 19.38
C ALA A 226 17.94 31.78 18.64
N HIS A 227 17.58 30.52 18.90
CA HIS A 227 16.51 29.79 18.22
C HIS A 227 15.26 29.58 19.10
N GLU A 228 15.19 30.17 20.30
CA GLU A 228 14.07 30.03 21.25
C GLU A 228 12.70 30.38 20.61
N TYR A 229 12.69 31.38 19.71
CA TYR A 229 11.47 31.87 19.06
C TYR A 229 11.29 31.36 17.62
N VAL A 230 12.14 30.44 17.17
CA VAL A 230 12.05 29.85 15.83
C VAL A 230 10.86 28.89 15.78
N GLN A 231 9.97 29.09 14.80
CA GLN A 231 8.74 28.30 14.69
C GLN A 231 8.90 26.98 13.93
N ASN A 232 9.99 26.81 13.20
CA ASN A 232 10.28 25.55 12.51
C ASN A 232 10.96 24.52 13.42
N ILE A 233 10.82 23.25 13.05
CA ILE A 233 11.52 22.16 13.73
C ILE A 233 13.02 22.28 13.45
N LEU A 234 13.84 22.15 14.50
CA LEU A 234 15.30 22.22 14.42
C LEU A 234 15.89 20.84 14.07
N PHE A 235 15.69 20.36 12.84
CA PHE A 235 16.16 19.03 12.46
C PHE A 235 17.70 18.96 12.46
N GLY A 236 18.27 17.96 13.14
CA GLY A 236 19.71 17.78 13.14
C GLY A 236 20.24 17.26 11.81
N SER A 237 21.42 17.71 11.42
CA SER A 237 22.18 17.23 10.27
C SER A 237 23.66 17.55 10.49
N THR A 238 24.53 17.18 9.54
CA THR A 238 25.95 17.56 9.54
C THR A 238 26.54 17.46 8.13
N PHE A 239 27.72 18.05 7.91
CA PHE A 239 28.47 17.94 6.67
C PHE A 239 29.50 16.80 6.74
N VAL A 240 29.41 15.84 5.82
CA VAL A 240 30.44 14.80 5.64
C VAL A 240 30.89 14.81 4.20
N SER A 241 32.20 14.99 3.99
CA SER A 241 32.83 15.02 2.65
C SER A 241 32.18 16.02 1.69
N GLY A 242 31.77 17.19 2.20
CA GLY A 242 31.18 18.28 1.40
C GLY A 242 29.70 18.09 1.04
N SER A 243 29.01 17.13 1.65
CA SER A 243 27.57 16.91 1.47
C SER A 243 26.83 16.89 2.80
N THR A 244 25.66 17.52 2.84
CA THR A 244 24.74 17.49 3.98
C THR A 244 24.18 16.08 4.16
N LYS A 245 24.23 15.56 5.38
CA LYS A 245 23.64 14.26 5.73
C LYS A 245 22.13 14.39 5.93
N GLY A 246 21.36 13.59 5.19
CA GLY A 246 19.92 13.57 5.35
C GLY A 246 19.50 13.08 6.74
N ASN A 247 18.49 13.73 7.32
CA ASN A 247 17.85 13.30 8.55
C ASN A 247 16.61 12.43 8.21
N PRO A 248 16.60 11.12 8.56
CA PRO A 248 15.48 10.23 8.27
C PRO A 248 14.15 10.74 8.83
N TYR A 249 14.18 11.34 10.03
CA TYR A 249 13.00 11.88 10.69
C TYR A 249 12.42 13.06 9.90
N ALA A 250 13.27 13.99 9.48
CA ALA A 250 12.87 15.11 8.62
C ALA A 250 12.28 14.61 7.29
N SER A 251 12.93 13.64 6.64
CA SER A 251 12.44 13.05 5.39
C SER A 251 11.09 12.33 5.54
N MET A 252 10.83 11.70 6.69
CA MET A 252 9.55 11.06 6.97
C MET A 252 8.42 12.07 7.11
N ILE A 253 8.67 13.23 7.73
CA ILE A 253 7.62 14.19 8.11
C ILE A 253 7.53 15.42 7.21
N ARG A 254 8.36 15.54 6.17
CA ARG A 254 8.40 16.72 5.28
C ARG A 254 7.22 16.90 4.34
N GLY A 255 6.25 15.98 4.34
CA GLY A 255 5.11 16.07 3.44
C GLY A 255 4.25 14.82 3.43
N TYR A 256 3.23 14.84 2.59
CA TYR A 256 2.29 13.73 2.43
C TYR A 256 1.85 13.52 0.98
N GLU A 257 1.30 12.34 0.73
CA GLU A 257 0.58 11.97 -0.49
C GLU A 257 -0.84 11.55 -0.10
N ASP A 258 -1.84 12.18 -0.71
CA ASP A 258 -3.21 11.69 -0.75
C ASP A 258 -3.48 11.04 -2.11
N ARG A 259 -4.03 9.83 -2.10
CA ARG A 259 -4.37 9.08 -3.32
C ARG A 259 -5.75 8.46 -3.21
N ASN A 260 -6.56 8.69 -4.23
CA ASN A 260 -7.85 8.02 -4.42
C ASN A 260 -7.75 7.10 -5.64
N GLU A 261 -7.98 5.81 -5.46
CA GLU A 261 -7.95 4.81 -6.51
C GLU A 261 -9.32 4.13 -6.61
N SER A 262 -9.91 4.11 -7.79
CA SER A 262 -11.19 3.46 -8.05
C SER A 262 -11.01 2.36 -9.10
N THR A 263 -11.56 1.19 -8.85
CA THR A 263 -11.65 0.10 -9.83
C THR A 263 -13.08 -0.37 -9.90
N MET A 264 -13.67 -0.35 -11.09
CA MET A 264 -15.03 -0.83 -11.30
C MET A 264 -15.06 -1.81 -12.46
N THR A 265 -15.65 -2.97 -12.24
CA THR A 265 -15.95 -3.93 -13.29
C THR A 265 -17.45 -4.13 -13.34
N ALA A 266 -18.03 -3.97 -14.53
CA ALA A 266 -19.43 -4.27 -14.78
C ALA A 266 -19.52 -5.28 -15.91
N MET A 267 -20.26 -6.35 -15.69
CA MET A 267 -20.47 -7.43 -16.63
C MET A 267 -21.96 -7.73 -16.73
N ALA A 268 -22.45 -7.94 -17.94
CA ALA A 268 -23.78 -8.43 -18.21
C ALA A 268 -23.70 -9.60 -19.18
N THR A 269 -24.38 -10.69 -18.87
CA THR A 269 -24.47 -11.89 -19.70
C THR A 269 -25.93 -12.23 -19.94
N LEU A 270 -26.37 -12.11 -21.18
CA LEU A 270 -27.67 -12.60 -21.64
C LEU A 270 -27.51 -14.04 -22.13
N SER A 271 -28.35 -14.94 -21.64
CA SER A 271 -28.43 -16.33 -22.10
C SER A 271 -29.83 -16.63 -22.58
N GLN A 272 -29.95 -17.21 -23.78
CA GLN A 272 -31.21 -17.58 -24.41
C GLN A 272 -31.17 -19.06 -24.81
N ASP A 273 -32.12 -19.83 -24.32
CA ASP A 273 -32.41 -21.17 -24.81
C ASP A 273 -33.21 -21.07 -26.11
N LEU A 274 -32.63 -21.59 -27.20
CA LEU A 274 -33.17 -21.55 -28.56
C LEU A 274 -33.81 -22.90 -28.93
N LYS A 275 -34.38 -23.63 -27.95
CA LYS A 275 -35.11 -24.89 -28.18
C LYS A 275 -36.23 -24.81 -29.21
N PHE A 276 -36.76 -23.61 -29.48
CA PHE A 276 -37.74 -23.39 -30.53
C PHE A 276 -37.17 -23.58 -31.95
N ILE A 277 -35.85 -23.45 -32.12
CA ILE A 277 -35.14 -23.76 -33.37
C ILE A 277 -34.74 -25.24 -33.37
N THR A 278 -34.02 -25.68 -32.35
CA THR A 278 -33.62 -27.07 -32.18
C THR A 278 -33.27 -27.37 -30.73
N GLN A 279 -33.57 -28.57 -30.29
CA GLN A 279 -33.26 -29.02 -28.94
C GLN A 279 -31.74 -28.97 -28.68
N GLY A 280 -31.35 -28.36 -27.56
CA GLY A 280 -29.95 -28.26 -27.15
C GLY A 280 -29.22 -27.00 -27.62
N LEU A 281 -29.85 -26.16 -28.44
CA LEU A 281 -29.26 -24.89 -28.90
C LEU A 281 -29.39 -23.80 -27.84
N LYS A 282 -28.27 -23.16 -27.49
CA LYS A 282 -28.18 -22.05 -26.53
C LYS A 282 -27.33 -20.93 -27.11
N PHE A 283 -27.83 -19.71 -26.99
CA PHE A 283 -27.09 -18.51 -27.33
C PHE A 283 -26.71 -17.75 -26.05
N MET A 284 -25.51 -17.18 -26.03
CA MET A 284 -25.02 -16.33 -24.95
C MET A 284 -24.36 -15.09 -25.55
N ALA A 285 -24.71 -13.92 -25.03
CA ALA A 285 -24.03 -12.67 -25.30
C ALA A 285 -23.54 -12.07 -23.99
N LYS A 286 -22.29 -11.62 -23.95
CA LYS A 286 -21.65 -11.04 -22.76
C LYS A 286 -20.97 -9.73 -23.14
N ILE A 287 -21.15 -8.73 -22.30
CA ILE A 287 -20.39 -7.50 -22.28
C ILE A 287 -19.73 -7.36 -20.91
N SER A 288 -18.48 -6.95 -20.87
CA SER A 288 -17.76 -6.68 -19.63
C SER A 288 -16.90 -5.44 -19.81
N THR A 289 -17.03 -4.46 -18.93
CA THR A 289 -16.16 -3.28 -18.90
C THR A 289 -15.43 -3.22 -17.57
N ASN A 290 -14.15 -2.87 -17.61
CA ASN A 290 -13.33 -2.65 -16.43
C ASN A 290 -12.66 -1.29 -16.54
N ILE A 291 -12.94 -0.42 -15.58
CA ILE A 291 -12.38 0.92 -15.51
C ILE A 291 -11.56 1.02 -14.24
N TRP A 292 -10.34 1.54 -14.37
CA TRP A 292 -9.47 1.88 -13.28
C TRP A 292 -9.09 3.35 -13.38
N SER A 293 -9.11 4.06 -12.26
CA SER A 293 -8.64 5.42 -12.17
C SER A 293 -7.91 5.65 -10.87
N LYS A 294 -6.90 6.51 -10.93
CA LYS A 294 -6.12 6.96 -9.78
C LYS A 294 -5.94 8.47 -9.87
N TYR A 295 -6.26 9.15 -8.80
CA TYR A 295 -5.94 10.55 -8.59
C TYR A 295 -5.02 10.66 -7.38
N SER A 296 -3.96 11.45 -7.48
CA SER A 296 -3.06 11.73 -6.37
C SER A 296 -2.79 13.22 -6.23
N SER A 297 -2.54 13.64 -5.01
CA SER A 297 -2.13 14.98 -4.63
C SER A 297 -0.96 14.83 -3.66
N ARG A 298 0.19 15.41 -3.99
CA ARG A 298 1.37 15.40 -3.13
C ARG A 298 1.69 16.83 -2.71
N ARG A 299 2.11 16.99 -1.46
CA ARG A 299 2.62 18.27 -0.94
C ARG A 299 3.82 17.98 -0.05
N THR A 300 4.85 18.79 -0.19
CA THR A 300 6.07 18.70 0.61
C THR A 300 6.56 20.09 0.96
N TYR A 301 7.44 20.17 1.96
CA TYR A 301 8.24 21.33 2.26
C TYR A 301 9.73 20.95 2.28
N GLU A 302 10.61 21.95 2.37
CA GLU A 302 12.05 21.76 2.48
C GLU A 302 12.48 22.04 3.93
N PRO A 303 12.78 21.01 4.75
CA PRO A 303 13.10 21.21 6.16
C PRO A 303 14.32 22.11 6.38
N PHE A 304 14.31 22.88 7.47
CA PHE A 304 15.51 23.54 7.97
C PHE A 304 16.39 22.53 8.72
N PHE A 305 17.69 22.57 8.45
CA PHE A 305 18.68 21.70 9.04
C PHE A 305 19.70 22.50 9.85
N TYR A 306 20.06 21.96 11.01
CA TYR A 306 20.94 22.58 11.97
C TYR A 306 22.08 21.63 12.31
N ASP A 307 23.24 22.20 12.61
CA ASP A 307 24.39 21.49 13.17
C ASP A 307 25.00 22.36 14.28
N LEU A 308 25.86 21.76 15.10
CA LEU A 308 26.49 22.43 16.23
C LEU A 308 27.53 23.43 15.73
N GLU A 309 27.39 24.69 16.14
CA GLU A 309 28.36 25.74 15.87
C GLU A 309 29.43 25.77 16.96
N SER A 310 29.00 25.73 18.22
CA SER A 310 29.89 25.72 19.37
C SER A 310 29.32 24.88 20.51
N TYR A 311 30.21 24.33 21.34
CA TYR A 311 29.83 23.59 22.55
C TYR A 311 30.85 23.85 23.65
N ASN A 312 30.37 24.31 24.80
CA ASN A 312 31.16 24.51 26.00
C ASN A 312 31.06 23.26 26.90
N GLN A 313 32.16 22.52 27.00
CA GLN A 313 32.21 21.27 27.77
C GLN A 313 32.08 21.46 29.30
N ILE A 314 32.27 22.68 29.81
CA ILE A 314 32.18 23.00 31.24
C ILE A 314 30.76 23.41 31.61
N THR A 315 30.15 24.33 30.86
CA THR A 315 28.79 24.83 31.13
C THR A 315 27.70 23.93 30.54
N GLY A 316 28.04 23.11 29.55
CA GLY A 316 27.09 22.26 28.81
C GLY A 316 26.30 23.00 27.73
N GLU A 317 26.56 24.30 27.56
CA GLU A 317 25.86 25.16 26.60
C GLU A 317 26.39 24.94 25.17
N TYR A 318 25.49 25.04 24.20
CA TYR A 318 25.82 24.95 22.79
C TYR A 318 25.08 26.01 21.99
N THR A 319 25.63 26.34 20.81
CA THR A 319 24.95 27.15 19.80
C THR A 319 24.77 26.38 18.52
N LEU A 320 23.70 26.66 17.79
CA LEU A 320 23.36 26.04 16.52
C LEU A 320 23.63 27.00 15.37
N PHE A 321 24.05 26.47 14.23
CA PHE A 321 24.02 27.21 12.97
C PHE A 321 23.04 26.60 11.97
N ASP A 322 22.36 27.46 11.22
CA ASP A 322 21.49 27.06 10.12
C ASP A 322 22.33 26.59 8.92
N MET A 323 22.18 25.32 8.54
CA MET A 323 22.89 24.74 7.40
C MET A 323 22.29 25.13 6.06
N ASN A 324 21.01 25.52 6.02
CA ASN A 324 20.27 25.80 4.78
C ASN A 324 19.30 26.98 4.86
N LEU A 325 19.65 28.03 5.61
CA LEU A 325 18.81 29.20 5.88
C LEU A 325 18.10 29.78 4.63
N LEU A 326 18.80 29.86 3.50
CA LEU A 326 18.27 30.45 2.27
C LEU A 326 17.31 29.54 1.48
N ASN A 327 17.35 28.23 1.74
CA ASN A 327 16.63 27.23 0.95
C ASN A 327 15.52 26.52 1.74
N GLY A 328 15.57 26.55 3.08
CA GLY A 328 14.55 25.96 3.93
C GLY A 328 13.20 26.67 3.85
N ARG A 329 12.12 25.90 4.02
CA ARG A 329 10.73 26.35 4.05
C ARG A 329 9.95 25.50 5.04
N ALA A 330 9.35 26.11 6.05
CA ALA A 330 8.59 25.40 7.08
C ALA A 330 7.10 25.19 6.75
N TYR A 331 6.69 25.46 5.52
CA TYR A 331 5.30 25.32 5.08
C TYR A 331 5.22 24.49 3.80
N LEU A 332 4.14 23.73 3.67
CA LEU A 332 3.87 22.92 2.49
C LEU A 332 3.75 23.79 1.24
N GLY A 333 4.49 23.41 0.20
CA GLY A 333 4.41 24.02 -1.11
C GLY A 333 3.09 23.74 -1.84
N ASP A 334 3.12 24.05 -3.13
CA ASP A 334 2.01 23.83 -4.04
C ASP A 334 1.68 22.33 -4.17
N VAL A 335 0.46 22.06 -4.60
CA VAL A 335 0.01 20.68 -4.87
C VAL A 335 0.63 20.17 -6.15
N GLU A 336 1.23 18.98 -6.09
CA GLU A 336 1.64 18.19 -7.25
C GLU A 336 0.51 17.18 -7.60
N PRO A 337 -0.36 17.47 -8.58
CA PRO A 337 -1.43 16.57 -8.95
C PRO A 337 -0.93 15.44 -9.86
N GLY A 338 -1.51 14.26 -9.71
CA GLY A 338 -1.31 13.12 -10.61
C GLY A 338 -2.66 12.50 -10.98
N ARG A 339 -2.79 12.08 -12.25
CA ARG A 339 -3.98 11.36 -12.73
C ARG A 339 -3.57 10.27 -13.70
N ASP A 340 -4.01 9.06 -13.39
CA ASP A 340 -3.93 7.91 -14.30
C ASP A 340 -5.32 7.29 -14.47
N ALA A 341 -5.62 6.80 -15.65
CA ALA A 341 -6.83 6.04 -15.90
C ALA A 341 -6.62 5.02 -17.01
N ASN A 342 -7.31 3.89 -16.91
CA ASN A 342 -7.34 2.86 -17.93
C ASN A 342 -8.73 2.25 -17.99
N GLY A 343 -9.18 1.86 -19.18
CA GLY A 343 -10.46 1.23 -19.41
C GLY A 343 -10.33 0.14 -20.46
N THR A 344 -10.93 -1.01 -20.21
CA THR A 344 -11.05 -2.09 -21.19
C THR A 344 -12.50 -2.55 -21.27
N THR A 345 -12.96 -2.86 -22.47
CA THR A 345 -14.30 -3.42 -22.69
C THR A 345 -14.13 -4.70 -23.49
N TYR A 346 -14.93 -5.70 -23.17
CA TYR A 346 -14.87 -7.03 -23.75
C TYR A 346 -16.28 -7.45 -24.14
N PHE A 347 -16.40 -7.98 -25.35
CA PHE A 347 -17.62 -8.53 -25.90
C PHE A 347 -17.39 -9.99 -26.25
N GLU A 348 -18.36 -10.84 -25.92
CA GLU A 348 -18.35 -12.25 -26.29
C GLU A 348 -19.73 -12.66 -26.75
N ALA A 349 -19.80 -13.34 -27.89
CA ALA A 349 -20.99 -14.03 -28.35
C ALA A 349 -20.65 -15.52 -28.49
N ARG A 350 -21.50 -16.38 -27.95
CA ARG A 350 -21.32 -17.83 -27.96
C ARG A 350 -22.60 -18.52 -28.39
N LEU A 351 -22.46 -19.45 -29.32
CA LEU A 351 -23.54 -20.35 -29.74
C LEU A 351 -23.10 -21.79 -29.42
N ASN A 352 -23.89 -22.46 -28.58
CA ASN A 352 -23.64 -23.83 -28.17
C ASN A 352 -24.80 -24.71 -28.62
N TRP A 353 -24.50 -25.86 -29.21
CA TRP A 353 -25.47 -26.89 -29.52
C TRP A 353 -24.96 -28.21 -28.94
N ASP A 354 -25.70 -28.81 -28.01
CA ASP A 354 -25.33 -30.10 -27.39
C ASP A 354 -26.55 -31.02 -27.38
N ARG A 355 -26.39 -32.25 -27.89
CA ARG A 355 -27.48 -33.23 -27.97
C ARG A 355 -27.00 -34.66 -27.78
N GLN A 356 -27.75 -35.38 -26.94
CA GLN A 356 -27.57 -36.81 -26.71
C GLN A 356 -28.36 -37.65 -27.73
N PHE A 357 -27.70 -38.64 -28.32
CA PHE A 357 -28.24 -39.64 -29.24
C PHE A 357 -27.96 -41.04 -28.67
N GLY A 358 -28.90 -41.58 -27.90
CA GLY A 358 -28.71 -42.86 -27.20
C GLY A 358 -27.53 -42.79 -26.23
N LYS A 359 -26.45 -43.54 -26.51
CA LYS A 359 -25.21 -43.55 -25.72
C LYS A 359 -24.18 -42.48 -26.13
N HIS A 360 -24.43 -41.73 -27.21
CA HIS A 360 -23.50 -40.73 -27.74
C HIS A 360 -23.95 -39.32 -27.35
N ASN A 361 -23.01 -38.42 -27.05
CA ASN A 361 -23.28 -36.99 -26.91
C ASN A 361 -22.45 -36.22 -27.94
N ILE A 362 -23.09 -35.32 -28.68
CA ILE A 362 -22.45 -34.48 -29.70
C ILE A 362 -22.67 -33.02 -29.33
N GLY A 363 -21.56 -32.30 -29.19
CA GLY A 363 -21.54 -30.87 -28.87
C GLY A 363 -20.77 -30.08 -29.92
N LEU A 364 -21.33 -28.94 -30.33
CA LEU A 364 -20.68 -27.92 -31.15
C LEU A 364 -20.74 -26.58 -30.42
N MET A 365 -19.61 -25.87 -30.36
CA MET A 365 -19.52 -24.54 -29.78
C MET A 365 -18.79 -23.60 -30.73
N THR A 366 -19.41 -22.45 -30.97
CA THR A 366 -18.81 -21.32 -31.70
C THR A 366 -18.72 -20.12 -30.77
N VAL A 367 -17.56 -19.48 -30.70
CA VAL A 367 -17.32 -18.30 -29.86
C VAL A 367 -16.71 -17.19 -30.70
N GLY A 368 -17.30 -16.00 -30.64
CA GLY A 368 -16.71 -14.75 -31.13
C GLY A 368 -16.37 -13.85 -29.95
N MET A 369 -15.18 -13.27 -29.96
CA MET A 369 -14.70 -12.38 -28.89
C MET A 369 -14.12 -11.10 -29.51
N MET A 370 -14.35 -9.96 -28.86
CA MET A 370 -13.79 -8.65 -29.22
C MET A 370 -13.39 -7.92 -27.94
N GLN A 371 -12.24 -7.25 -27.95
CA GLN A 371 -11.72 -6.47 -26.82
C GLN A 371 -11.29 -5.08 -27.27
#